data_AF-A0A0D6A2L9-F1
#
_entry.id   AF-A0A0D6A2L9-F1
#
_cell.length_a   1.000
_cell.length_b   1.000
_cell.length_c   1.000
_cell.angle_alpha   90.00
_cell.angle_beta   90.00
_cell.angle_gamma   90.00
#
_symmetry.space_group_name_H-M   'P 1'
#
loop_
_entity.id
_entity.type
_entity.pdbx_description
1 polymer ?
#
loop_
_entity_poly.entity_id
_entity_poly.type
_entity_poly.pdbx_seq_one_letter_code
_entity_poly.pdbx_strand_id
1 'polypeptide(L)' 'MVKVELSRFKVKKGKEKKVQEWMNFLNQHHQETVATMAGERMYVEDIFKEVIENVLIRKLGLKI' A
#
# COMPACT_ATOMS: atom_id res chain seq x y z
N MET A 1 2.65 23.55 -6.90
CA MET A 1 1.80 22.63 -6.10
C MET A 1 1.94 21.25 -6.69
N VAL A 2 2.27 20.23 -5.90
CA VAL A 2 2.45 18.86 -6.41
C VAL A 2 1.09 18.25 -6.70
N LYS A 3 0.93 17.60 -7.86
CA LYS A 3 -0.29 16.86 -8.19
C LYS A 3 -0.21 15.49 -7.52
N VAL A 4 -1.15 15.21 -6.62
CA VAL A 4 -1.30 13.91 -5.97
C VAL A 4 -2.48 13.18 -6.60
N GLU A 5 -2.29 11.92 -6.96
CA GLU A 5 -3.34 11.06 -7.51
C GLU A 5 -3.61 9.90 -6.55
N LEU A 6 -4.88 9.56 -6.36
CA LEU A 6 -5.33 8.49 -5.48
C LEU A 6 -6.01 7.40 -6.31
N SER A 7 -5.54 6.17 -6.15
CA SER A 7 -6.12 5.00 -6.81
C SER A 7 -6.63 4.00 -5.79
N ARG A 8 -7.85 3.50 -5.99
CA ARG A 8 -8.48 2.47 -5.15
C ARG A 8 -8.78 1.24 -5.99
N PHE A 9 -8.39 0.06 -5.49
CA PHE A 9 -8.66 -1.22 -6.14
C PHE A 9 -9.36 -2.17 -5.17
N LYS A 10 -10.42 -2.83 -5.67
CA LYS A 10 -11.11 -3.86 -4.90
C LYS A 10 -10.28 -5.14 -4.87
N VAL A 11 -10.07 -5.70 -3.68
CA VAL A 11 -9.46 -7.02 -3.53
C VAL A 11 -10.37 -8.07 -4.18
N LYS A 12 -9.79 -8.89 -5.06
CA LYS A 12 -10.51 -10.01 -5.67
C LYS A 12 -10.87 -11.03 -4.59
N LYS A 13 -12.11 -11.54 -4.61
CA LYS A 13 -12.60 -12.54 -3.65
C LYS A 13 -11.64 -13.73 -3.58
N GLY A 14 -11.24 -14.12 -2.37
CA GLY A 14 -10.31 -15.24 -2.14
C GLY A 14 -8.83 -14.89 -2.32
N LYS A 15 -8.48 -13.62 -2.57
CA LYS A 15 -7.10 -13.14 -2.70
C LYS A 15 -6.64 -12.30 -1.49
N GLU A 16 -7.44 -12.22 -0.44
CA GLU A 16 -7.20 -11.40 0.76
C GLU A 16 -5.87 -11.78 1.43
N LYS A 17 -5.61 -13.09 1.57
CA LYS A 17 -4.35 -13.59 2.11
C LYS A 17 -3.16 -13.17 1.26
N LYS A 18 -3.28 -13.27 -0.07
CA LYS A 18 -2.20 -12.92 -0.99
C LYS A 18 -1.89 -11.43 -0.94
N VAL A 19 -2.92 -10.58 -0.91
CA VAL A 19 -2.76 -9.14 -0.73
C VAL A 19 -2.06 -8.84 0.60
N GLN A 20 -2.42 -9.53 1.68
CA GLN A 20 -1.75 -9.35 2.97
C GLN A 20 -0.28 -9.75 2.94
N GLU A 21 0.06 -10.88 2.29
CA GLU A 21 1.46 -11.30 2.08
C GLU A 21 2.27 -10.21 1.37
N TRP A 22 1.73 -9.62 0.29
CA TRP A 22 2.39 -8.54 -0.44
C TRP A 22 2.56 -7.27 0.41
N MET A 23 1.51 -6.85 1.13
CA MET A 23 1.60 -5.70 2.02
C MET A 23 2.67 -5.89 3.10
N ASN A 24 2.78 -7.10 3.64
CA ASN A 24 3.81 -7.43 4.62
C ASN A 24 5.21 -7.43 4.00
N PHE A 25 5.37 -8.01 2.81
CA PHE A 25 6.64 -8.06 2.09
C PHE A 25 7.19 -6.65 1.80
N LEU A 26 6.35 -5.75 1.25
CA LEU A 26 6.74 -4.37 0.96
C LEU A 26 7.13 -3.61 2.24
N ASN A 27 6.44 -3.88 3.35
CA ASN A 27 6.79 -3.33 4.67
C ASN A 27 8.12 -3.86 5.21
N GLN A 28 8.37 -5.16 5.06
CA GLN A 28 9.59 -5.80 5.57
C GLN A 28 10.84 -5.40 4.77
N HIS A 29 10.67 -5.13 3.47
CA HIS A 29 11.72 -4.70 2.54
C HIS A 29 11.55 -3.23 2.17
N HIS A 30 11.31 -2.40 3.18
CA HIS A 30 10.90 -1.01 2.98
C HIS A 30 11.94 -0.19 2.20
N GLN A 31 13.21 -0.26 2.62
CA GLN A 31 14.28 0.51 2.00
C GLN A 31 14.49 0.13 0.54
N GLU A 32 14.46 -1.16 0.23
CA GLU A 32 14.57 -1.67 -1.13
C GLU A 32 13.34 -1.26 -1.97
N THR A 33 12.14 -1.33 -1.39
CA THR A 33 10.90 -0.92 -2.05
C THR A 33 10.96 0.57 -2.45
N VAL A 34 11.38 1.44 -1.53
CA VAL A 34 11.54 2.89 -1.79
C VAL A 34 12.59 3.13 -2.88
N ALA A 35 13.73 2.43 -2.80
CA ALA A 35 14.81 2.55 -3.78
C ALA A 35 14.35 2.13 -5.19
N THR A 36 13.60 1.04 -5.30
CA THR A 36 13.02 0.59 -6.57
C THR A 36 12.04 1.62 -7.14
N MET A 37 11.10 2.12 -6.33
CA MET A 37 10.12 3.12 -6.78
C MET A 37 10.80 4.41 -7.27
N ALA A 38 11.80 4.90 -6.52
CA ALA A 38 12.59 6.06 -6.91
C ALA A 38 13.32 5.83 -8.24
N GLY A 39 13.91 4.64 -8.44
CA GLY A 39 14.53 4.23 -9.71
C GLY A 39 13.54 4.20 -10.88
N GLU A 40 12.28 3.85 -10.62
CA GLU A 40 11.19 3.84 -11.60
C GLU A 40 10.49 5.20 -11.78
N ARG A 41 10.98 6.26 -11.12
CA ARG A 41 10.35 7.60 -11.08
C ARG A 41 8.91 7.57 -10.56
N MET A 42 8.61 6.61 -9.70
CA MET A 42 7.35 6.46 -8.99
C MET A 42 7.52 6.96 -7.55
N TYR A 43 6.59 7.79 -7.09
CA TYR A 43 6.59 8.33 -5.74
C TYR A 43 5.23 8.05 -5.12
N VAL A 44 5.21 7.27 -4.05
CA VAL A 44 4.00 6.90 -3.31
C VAL A 44 4.17 7.38 -1.88
N GLU A 45 3.16 8.08 -1.36
CA GLU A 45 3.19 8.58 0.02
C GLU A 45 2.66 7.53 1.01
N ASP A 46 1.54 6.88 0.67
CA ASP A 46 0.86 5.92 1.53
C ASP A 46 0.25 4.78 0.69
N ILE A 47 0.40 3.54 1.16
CA ILE A 47 -0.34 2.37 0.66
C ILE A 47 -1.06 1.72 1.83
N PHE A 48 -2.37 1.54 1.73
CA PHE A 48 -3.17 0.95 2.80
C PHE A 48 -4.30 0.07 2.27
N LYS A 49 -4.74 -0.85 3.12
CA LYS A 49 -5.92 -1.69 2.90
C LYS A 49 -7.04 -1.23 3.83
N GLU A 50 -8.22 -0.98 3.28
CA GLU A 50 -9.43 -0.69 4.05
C GLU A 50 -10.36 -1.90 4.10
N VAL A 51 -11.12 -2.04 5.20
CA VAL A 51 -12.19 -3.03 5.35
C VAL A 51 -13.47 -2.26 5.65
N ILE A 52 -14.49 -2.42 4.79
CA ILE A 52 -15.76 -1.69 4.90
C ILE A 52 -16.82 -2.69 5.36
N GLU A 53 -17.04 -2.79 6.68
CA GLU A 53 -18.19 -3.41 7.38
C GLU A 53 -17.88 -3.51 8.89
N ASN A 54 -18.15 -2.41 9.63
CA ASN A 54 -17.74 -2.09 11.03
C ASN A 54 -16.34 -1.46 11.16
N VAL A 55 -16.35 -0.14 11.39
CA VAL A 55 -15.20 0.76 11.35
C VAL A 55 -14.12 0.39 12.36
N LEU A 56 -12.96 -0.02 11.85
CA LEU A 56 -11.68 0.13 12.52
C LEU A 56 -10.66 0.58 11.46
N ILE A 57 -10.48 1.91 11.35
CA ILE A 57 -9.40 2.48 10.55
C ILE A 57 -8.10 2.24 11.32
N ARG A 58 -7.49 1.08 11.12
CA ARG A 58 -6.09 0.90 11.48
C ARG A 58 -5.27 1.45 10.33
N LYS A 59 -4.68 2.63 10.56
CA LYS A 59 -3.57 3.13 9.75
C LYS A 59 -2.42 2.13 9.91
N LEU A 60 -2.41 1.09 9.08
CA LEU A 60 -1.20 0.33 8.77
C LEU A 60 -0.37 1.26 7.88
N GLY A 61 0.13 2.34 8.48
CA GLY A 61 0.90 3.34 7.78
C GLY A 61 2.19 2.70 7.32
N LEU A 62 2.24 2.29 6.06
CA LEU A 62 3.47 2.35 5.28
C LEU A 62 3.76 3.83 5.08
N LYS A 63 4.43 4.46 6.06
CA LYS A 63 5.14 5.71 5.79
C LYS A 63 6.36 5.33 4.98
N ILE A 64 6.30 5.61 3.68
CA ILE A 64 7.43 5.55 2.73
C ILE A 64 8.36 6.72 3.00
#